data_AF-A0AA35XDE4-F1
#
_entry.id   AF-A0AA35XDE4-F1
#
_cell.length_a   1.000
_cell.length_b   1.000
_cell.length_c   1.000
_cell.angle_alpha   90.00
_cell.angle_beta   90.00
_cell.angle_gamma   90.00
#
_symmetry.space_group_name_H-M   'P 1'
#
loop_
_entity.id
_entity.type
_entity.pdbx_description
1 polymer ?
#
loop_
_entity_poly.entity_id
_entity_poly.type
_entity_poly.pdbx_seq_one_letter_code
_entity_poly.pdbx_strand_id
1 'polypeptide(L)'
;MHRGRRRGTAQTGNQVTFGDYGLKATSNAWVTSRQIEAARRAITRHFRRGGQVWIRVFPDKPITSKPAETRMGSGKGNVDFWVAVVKPGRVLFEVAGIRQEMAQEALRLASQKLSLGSELDSSYRELMNLRFRLSTRQIDSPKELKNVKKTIARVKTVMRQRGMRER
;
A
#
# COMPACT_ATOMS: atom_id res chain seq x y z
N MET A 1 3.55 -8.57 -23.31
CA MET A 1 2.58 -8.09 -22.29
C MET A 1 2.94 -6.70 -21.77
N HIS A 2 2.09 -5.70 -22.03
CA HIS A 2 2.27 -4.31 -21.57
C HIS A 2 1.75 -4.09 -20.15
N ARG A 3 2.24 -3.05 -19.45
CA ARG A 3 1.84 -2.74 -18.07
C ARG A 3 0.41 -2.18 -17.95
N GLY A 4 -0.26 -1.82 -19.04
CA GLY A 4 -1.65 -1.35 -19.06
C GLY A 4 -1.91 -0.02 -18.33
N ARG A 5 -3.11 0.54 -18.49
CA ARG A 5 -3.56 1.79 -17.83
C ARG A 5 -4.23 1.50 -16.50
N ARG A 6 -4.04 2.39 -15.51
CA ARG A 6 -4.64 2.31 -14.15
C ARG A 6 -5.78 3.31 -13.91
N ARG A 7 -6.14 4.11 -14.91
CA ARG A 7 -7.12 5.20 -14.76
C ARG A 7 -8.55 4.66 -14.57
N GLY A 8 -9.42 5.51 -14.03
CA GLY A 8 -10.84 5.25 -13.81
C GLY A 8 -11.16 4.67 -12.44
N THR A 9 -12.45 4.48 -12.18
CA THR A 9 -13.02 3.92 -10.95
C THR A 9 -13.37 2.44 -11.12
N ALA A 10 -13.53 1.73 -10.00
CA ALA A 10 -13.96 0.34 -9.99
C ALA A 10 -15.46 0.25 -10.30
N GLN A 11 -15.80 -0.43 -11.41
CA GLN A 11 -17.18 -0.72 -11.79
C GLN A 11 -17.71 -2.00 -11.11
N THR A 12 -16.81 -2.90 -10.73
CA THR A 12 -17.15 -4.21 -10.14
C THR A 12 -16.41 -4.42 -8.81
N GLY A 13 -17.04 -5.19 -7.92
CA GLY A 13 -16.46 -5.57 -6.63
C GLY A 13 -16.15 -4.36 -5.76
N ASN A 14 -17.04 -3.38 -5.84
CA ASN A 14 -17.04 -2.10 -5.13
C ASN A 14 -17.99 -2.07 -3.92
N GLN A 15 -18.72 -3.18 -3.71
CA GLN A 15 -19.59 -3.46 -2.59
C GLN A 15 -19.07 -4.66 -1.79
N VAL A 16 -19.43 -4.70 -0.51
CA VAL A 16 -19.20 -5.84 0.38
C VAL A 16 -20.25 -6.89 0.04
N THR A 17 -19.85 -8.15 -0.15
CA THR A 17 -20.75 -9.22 -0.61
C THR A 17 -20.78 -10.42 0.34
N PHE A 18 -19.66 -10.73 0.98
CA PHE A 18 -19.51 -11.91 1.82
C PHE A 18 -19.43 -11.55 3.30
N GLY A 19 -18.68 -10.49 3.63
CA GLY A 19 -18.48 -10.07 5.01
C GLY A 19 -19.50 -9.05 5.52
N ASP A 20 -19.37 -8.69 6.79
CA ASP A 20 -20.13 -7.60 7.43
C ASP A 20 -19.45 -6.23 7.18
N TYR A 21 -18.12 -6.22 7.16
CA TYR A 21 -17.29 -5.03 6.99
C TYR A 21 -16.23 -5.23 5.90
N GLY A 22 -15.81 -4.15 5.24
CA GLY A 22 -14.81 -4.24 4.17
C GLY A 22 -13.85 -3.06 4.06
N LEU A 23 -12.64 -3.33 3.58
CA LEU A 23 -11.62 -2.32 3.28
C LEU A 23 -11.71 -1.89 1.82
N LYS A 24 -12.18 -0.67 1.58
CA LYS A 24 -12.34 -0.09 0.24
C LYS A 24 -11.16 0.80 -0.13
N ALA A 25 -10.65 0.66 -1.34
CA ALA A 25 -9.59 1.50 -1.88
C ALA A 25 -10.13 2.88 -2.25
N THR A 26 -9.45 3.95 -1.82
CA THR A 26 -9.77 5.34 -2.19
C THR A 26 -8.94 5.84 -3.37
N SER A 27 -7.79 5.21 -3.63
CA SER A 27 -6.85 5.59 -4.69
C SER A 27 -6.55 4.41 -5.61
N ASN A 28 -5.93 4.71 -6.76
CA ASN A 28 -5.41 3.67 -7.64
C ASN A 28 -4.04 3.17 -7.14
N ALA A 29 -3.79 1.86 -7.23
CA ALA A 29 -2.53 1.27 -6.83
C ALA A 29 -2.25 -0.04 -7.58
N TRP A 30 -0.97 -0.45 -7.62
CA TRP A 30 -0.63 -1.85 -7.82
C TRP A 30 -0.30 -2.44 -6.46
N VAL A 31 -1.05 -3.45 -6.06
CA VAL A 31 -0.87 -4.10 -4.77
C VAL A 31 -0.19 -5.44 -5.01
N THR A 32 0.99 -5.62 -4.43
CA THR A 32 1.76 -6.86 -4.57
C THR A 32 1.16 -8.01 -3.76
N SER A 33 1.44 -9.25 -4.15
CA SER A 33 1.08 -10.43 -3.35
C SER A 33 1.57 -10.36 -1.90
N ARG A 34 2.79 -9.83 -1.69
CA ARG A 34 3.39 -9.64 -0.36
C ARG A 34 2.60 -8.65 0.49
N GLN A 35 2.08 -7.57 -0.09
CA GLN A 35 1.24 -6.60 0.61
C GLN A 35 -0.13 -7.18 0.96
N ILE A 36 -0.73 -7.96 0.05
CA ILE A 36 -2.00 -8.65 0.31
C ILE A 36 -1.83 -9.61 1.49
N GLU A 37 -0.77 -10.41 1.50
CA GLU A 37 -0.49 -11.36 2.58
C GLU A 37 -0.15 -10.65 3.90
N ALA A 38 0.62 -9.54 3.87
CA ALA A 38 0.91 -8.75 5.05
C ALA A 38 -0.35 -8.13 5.67
N ALA A 39 -1.27 -7.63 4.83
CA ALA A 39 -2.55 -7.10 5.27
C ALA A 39 -3.44 -8.22 5.84
N ARG A 40 -3.55 -9.37 5.16
CA ARG A 40 -4.29 -10.54 5.67
C ARG A 40 -3.78 -10.99 7.03
N ARG A 41 -2.45 -11.14 7.19
CA ARG A 41 -1.83 -11.51 8.47
C ARG A 41 -2.11 -10.49 9.58
N ALA A 42 -2.13 -9.20 9.26
CA ALA A 42 -2.45 -8.16 10.23
C ALA A 42 -3.89 -8.30 10.73
N ILE A 43 -4.83 -8.55 9.82
CA ILE A 43 -6.23 -8.80 10.12
C ILE A 43 -6.37 -10.06 11.00
N THR A 44 -5.84 -11.20 10.55
CA THR A 44 -6.01 -12.47 11.27
C THR A 44 -5.36 -12.48 12.66
N ARG A 45 -4.23 -11.76 12.84
CA ARG A 45 -3.60 -11.64 14.16
C ARG A 45 -4.45 -10.88 15.17
N HIS A 46 -5.25 -9.92 14.70
CA HIS A 46 -6.15 -9.17 15.56
C HIS A 46 -7.37 -10.02 15.98
N PHE A 47 -7.73 -11.01 15.15
CA PHE A 47 -8.93 -11.83 15.29
C PHE A 47 -8.80 -13.04 16.23
N ARG A 48 -7.61 -13.31 16.79
CA ARG A 48 -7.33 -14.49 17.64
C ARG A 48 -7.90 -15.79 17.04
N ARG A 49 -9.08 -16.24 17.47
CA ARG A 49 -9.77 -17.48 17.05
C ARG A 49 -11.20 -17.26 16.50
N GLY A 50 -11.68 -16.03 16.39
CA GLY A 50 -13.04 -15.71 15.93
C GLY A 50 -13.04 -14.88 14.65
N GLY A 51 -13.99 -15.13 13.76
CA GLY A 51 -14.21 -14.35 12.54
C GLY A 51 -13.61 -14.93 11.26
N GLN A 52 -14.12 -14.44 10.15
CA GLN A 52 -13.75 -14.85 8.80
C GLN A 52 -13.15 -13.69 8.01
N VAL A 53 -12.21 -13.98 7.11
CA VAL A 53 -11.55 -12.98 6.26
C VAL A 53 -11.64 -13.44 4.81
N TRP A 54 -12.16 -12.58 3.94
CA TRP A 54 -12.13 -12.76 2.50
C TRP A 54 -11.15 -11.80 1.86
N ILE A 55 -10.33 -12.32 0.95
CA ILE A 55 -9.49 -11.51 0.07
C ILE A 55 -10.26 -11.33 -1.24
N ARG A 56 -10.55 -10.09 -1.61
CA ARG A 56 -11.39 -9.76 -2.78
C ARG A 56 -10.58 -9.43 -4.03
N VAL A 57 -9.26 -9.40 -3.90
CA VAL A 57 -8.30 -9.10 -4.96
C VAL A 57 -7.28 -10.23 -5.11
N PHE A 58 -6.99 -10.62 -6.35
CA PHE A 58 -6.00 -11.65 -6.65
C PHE A 58 -4.86 -11.04 -7.48
N PRO A 59 -3.58 -11.35 -7.19
CA PRO A 59 -2.45 -10.83 -7.93
C PRO A 59 -2.23 -11.65 -9.21
N ASP A 60 -2.99 -11.34 -10.25
CA ASP A 60 -2.99 -12.02 -11.56
C ASP A 60 -2.04 -11.38 -12.58
N LYS A 61 -1.47 -10.21 -12.28
CA LYS A 61 -0.67 -9.46 -13.26
C LYS A 61 0.84 -9.60 -13.01
N PRO A 62 1.62 -10.12 -13.97
CA PRO A 62 3.06 -10.27 -13.81
C PRO A 62 3.78 -8.93 -14.08
N ILE A 63 4.71 -8.59 -13.20
CA ILE A 63 5.65 -7.47 -13.35
C ILE A 63 7.02 -8.05 -13.62
N THR A 64 7.62 -7.61 -14.73
CA THR A 64 8.96 -8.02 -15.13
C THR A 64 10.01 -6.98 -14.74
N SER A 65 11.20 -7.46 -14.41
CA SER A 65 12.36 -6.62 -14.12
C SER A 65 13.60 -7.15 -14.84
N LYS A 66 14.58 -6.26 -15.07
CA LYS A 66 15.93 -6.65 -15.52
C LYS A 66 16.89 -6.60 -14.34
N PRO A 67 17.97 -7.39 -14.34
CA PRO A 67 19.01 -7.27 -13.34
C PRO A 67 19.66 -5.87 -13.38
N ALA A 68 20.07 -5.38 -12.21
CA ALA A 68 20.63 -4.03 -12.07
C ALA A 68 21.95 -3.84 -12.85
N GLU A 69 22.69 -4.93 -13.11
CA GLU A 69 24.00 -4.93 -13.76
C GLU A 69 23.92 -5.02 -15.29
N THR A 70 22.71 -4.94 -15.86
CA THR A 70 22.51 -5.04 -17.31
C THR A 70 22.26 -3.67 -17.94
N ARG A 71 22.82 -3.45 -19.13
CA ARG A 71 22.54 -2.25 -19.92
C ARG A 71 21.10 -2.27 -20.47
N MET A 72 20.60 -1.09 -20.84
CA MET A 72 19.34 -0.96 -21.57
C MET A 72 19.45 -1.63 -22.95
N GLY A 73 18.37 -2.27 -23.43
CA GLY A 73 18.38 -3.12 -24.64
C GLY A 73 18.10 -4.60 -24.35
N SER A 74 18.18 -5.49 -25.36
CA SER A 74 18.02 -6.95 -25.19
C SER A 74 16.64 -7.46 -24.76
N GLY A 75 15.57 -6.73 -25.08
CA GLY A 75 14.19 -7.21 -24.88
C GLY A 75 13.63 -7.06 -23.46
N LYS A 76 12.64 -7.89 -23.09
CA LYS A 76 11.93 -7.83 -21.80
C LYS A 76 12.56 -8.82 -20.80
N GLY A 77 12.75 -8.39 -19.55
CA GLY A 77 13.30 -9.26 -18.50
C GLY A 77 12.29 -10.29 -17.95
N ASN A 78 12.77 -11.10 -17.01
CA ASN A 78 11.98 -12.15 -16.36
C ASN A 78 10.88 -11.57 -15.45
N VAL A 79 9.85 -12.37 -15.16
CA VAL A 79 8.81 -12.04 -14.18
C VAL A 79 9.44 -12.03 -12.78
N ASP A 80 9.30 -10.90 -12.10
CA ASP A 80 9.87 -10.64 -10.77
C ASP A 80 8.81 -10.84 -9.67
N PHE A 81 7.62 -10.25 -9.86
CA PHE A 81 6.51 -10.42 -8.91
C PHE A 81 5.15 -10.19 -9.57
N TRP A 82 4.11 -10.57 -8.85
CA TRP A 82 2.72 -10.42 -9.28
C TRP A 82 2.01 -9.32 -8.49
N VAL A 83 1.13 -8.60 -9.18
CA VAL A 83 0.35 -7.50 -8.62
C VAL A 83 -1.12 -7.64 -8.94
N ALA A 84 -1.97 -7.18 -8.04
CA ALA A 84 -3.36 -6.87 -8.30
C ALA A 84 -3.48 -5.40 -8.74
N VAL A 85 -4.26 -5.13 -9.79
CA VAL A 85 -4.59 -3.77 -10.19
C VAL A 85 -5.78 -3.28 -9.38
N VAL A 86 -5.56 -2.29 -8.52
CA VAL A 86 -6.59 -1.71 -7.66
C VAL A 86 -6.99 -0.33 -8.19
N LYS A 87 -8.30 -0.14 -8.35
CA LYS A 87 -8.91 1.15 -8.70
C LYS A 87 -9.67 1.73 -7.50
N PRO A 88 -9.82 3.06 -7.42
CA PRO A 88 -10.70 3.70 -6.44
C PRO A 88 -12.08 3.07 -6.47
N GLY A 89 -12.61 2.76 -5.29
CA GLY A 89 -13.89 2.12 -5.11
C GLY A 89 -13.84 0.60 -4.96
N ARG A 90 -12.73 -0.08 -5.28
CA ARG A 90 -12.63 -1.55 -5.16
C ARG A 90 -12.53 -1.96 -3.69
N VAL A 91 -13.32 -2.96 -3.28
CA VAL A 91 -13.17 -3.63 -1.98
C VAL A 91 -12.03 -4.64 -2.06
N LEU A 92 -11.10 -4.58 -1.10
CA LEU A 92 -9.87 -5.38 -1.06
C LEU A 92 -9.97 -6.56 -0.11
N PHE A 93 -10.54 -6.33 1.07
CA PHE A 93 -10.75 -7.32 2.12
C PHE A 93 -12.15 -7.18 2.68
N GLU A 94 -12.74 -8.29 3.09
CA GLU A 94 -13.98 -8.34 3.84
C GLU A 94 -13.78 -9.18 5.09
N VAL A 95 -14.51 -8.86 6.16
CA VAL A 95 -14.43 -9.53 7.45
C VAL A 95 -15.84 -9.72 8.03
N ALA A 96 -16.07 -10.83 8.73
CA ALA A 96 -17.35 -11.14 9.38
C ALA A 96 -17.17 -11.88 10.69
N GLY A 97 -18.24 -11.95 11.47
CA GLY A 97 -18.30 -12.76 12.70
C GLY A 97 -17.50 -12.15 13.86
N ILE A 98 -17.38 -10.83 13.88
CA ILE A 98 -16.64 -10.05 14.89
C ILE A 98 -17.38 -8.75 15.23
N ARG A 99 -17.12 -8.21 16.42
CA ARG A 99 -17.64 -6.90 16.83
C ARG A 99 -17.08 -5.79 15.93
N GLN A 100 -17.89 -4.77 15.68
CA GLN A 100 -17.56 -3.63 14.83
C GLN A 100 -16.22 -2.97 15.18
N GLU A 101 -15.96 -2.73 16.47
CA GLU A 101 -14.73 -2.09 16.95
C GLU A 101 -13.48 -2.88 16.54
N MET A 102 -13.52 -4.21 16.69
CA MET A 102 -12.41 -5.08 16.27
C MET A 102 -12.27 -5.12 14.75
N ALA A 103 -13.38 -5.09 14.01
CA ALA A 103 -13.35 -5.03 12.55
C ALA A 103 -12.68 -3.73 12.07
N GLN A 104 -13.07 -2.59 12.65
CA GLN A 104 -12.50 -1.28 12.32
C GLN A 104 -10.99 -1.25 12.58
N GLU A 105 -10.55 -1.69 13.76
CA GLU A 105 -9.13 -1.68 14.12
C GLU A 105 -8.32 -2.65 13.24
N ALA A 106 -8.83 -3.86 12.97
CA ALA A 106 -8.16 -4.81 12.10
C ALA A 106 -8.03 -4.29 10.65
N LEU A 107 -9.09 -3.70 10.09
CA LEU A 107 -9.06 -3.13 8.75
C LEU A 107 -8.15 -1.89 8.68
N ARG A 108 -8.06 -1.09 9.76
CA ARG A 108 -7.10 0.01 9.89
C ARG A 108 -5.66 -0.49 9.88
N LEU A 109 -5.35 -1.56 10.62
CA LEU A 109 -4.02 -2.17 10.61
C LEU A 109 -3.67 -2.78 9.24
N ALA A 110 -4.65 -3.35 8.55
CA ALA A 110 -4.47 -3.87 7.19
C ALA A 110 -4.18 -2.76 6.19
N SER A 111 -4.91 -1.64 6.25
CA SER A 111 -4.72 -0.50 5.34
C SER A 111 -3.29 0.07 5.44
N GLN A 112 -2.72 0.12 6.65
CA GLN A 112 -1.32 0.50 6.85
C GLN A 112 -0.31 -0.43 6.18
N LYS A 113 -0.65 -1.71 5.93
CA LYS A 113 0.23 -2.62 5.17
C LYS A 113 0.17 -2.38 3.67
N LEU A 114 -0.94 -1.84 3.17
CA LEU A 114 -1.17 -1.53 1.77
C LEU A 114 -0.62 -0.15 1.37
N SER A 115 -0.69 0.83 2.29
CA SER A 115 -0.40 2.25 2.04
C SER A 115 1.06 2.69 2.24
N LEU A 116 2.01 1.77 2.40
CA LEU A 116 3.40 2.14 2.73
C LEU A 116 4.09 2.98 1.65
N GLY A 117 3.63 2.90 0.40
CA GLY A 117 4.10 3.77 -0.67
C GLY A 117 3.52 5.19 -0.61
N SER A 118 2.27 5.35 -0.18
CA SER A 118 1.60 6.66 -0.13
C SER A 118 1.99 7.47 1.11
N GLU A 119 2.27 6.82 2.25
CA GLU A 119 2.82 7.50 3.44
C GLU A 119 4.20 8.09 3.13
N LEU A 120 5.06 7.33 2.44
CA LEU A 120 6.38 7.81 2.01
C LEU A 120 6.28 8.99 1.03
N ASP A 121 5.40 8.91 0.02
CA ASP A 121 5.17 9.99 -0.94
C ASP A 121 4.60 11.26 -0.26
N SER A 122 3.64 11.09 0.65
CA SER A 122 3.08 12.20 1.44
C SER A 122 4.15 12.86 2.31
N SER A 123 4.96 12.07 3.02
CA SER A 123 6.06 12.60 3.84
C SER A 123 7.16 13.25 2.99
N TYR A 124 7.43 12.77 1.77
CA TYR A 124 8.37 13.44 0.86
C TYR A 124 7.83 14.77 0.33
N ARG A 125 6.52 14.86 0.02
CA ARG A 125 5.88 16.13 -0.36
C ARG A 125 5.91 17.13 0.79
N GLU A 126 5.63 16.68 2.00
CA GLU A 126 5.72 17.50 3.21
C GLU A 126 7.16 17.96 3.46
N LEU A 127 8.16 17.08 3.29
CA LEU A 127 9.57 17.44 3.38
C LEU A 127 9.97 18.47 2.30
N MET A 128 9.49 18.32 1.06
CA MET A 128 9.71 19.28 -0.03
C MET A 128 9.11 20.65 0.31
N ASN A 129 7.86 20.68 0.78
CA ASN A 129 7.18 21.92 1.16
C ASN A 129 7.87 22.62 2.34
N LEU A 130 8.29 21.88 3.37
CA LEU A 130 9.01 22.45 4.51
C LEU A 130 10.41 22.96 4.12
N ARG A 131 11.10 22.31 3.17
CA ARG A 131 12.37 22.81 2.61
C ARG A 131 12.18 24.08 1.81
N PHE A 132 11.11 24.15 1.02
CA PHE A 132 10.77 25.36 0.27
C PHE A 132 10.43 26.52 1.22
N ARG A 133 9.60 26.28 2.24
CA ARG A 133 9.29 27.26 3.31
C ARG A 133 10.52 27.70 4.09
N LEU A 134 11.48 26.80 4.32
CA LEU A 134 12.77 27.15 4.93
C LEU A 134 13.58 28.11 4.05
N SER A 135 13.58 27.89 2.73
CA SER A 135 14.20 28.80 1.76
C SER A 135 13.55 30.18 1.74
N THR A 136 12.23 30.26 1.95
CA THR A 136 11.48 31.52 2.02
C THR A 136 11.44 32.15 3.42
N ARG A 137 12.11 31.53 4.42
CA ARG A 137 12.08 31.91 5.85
C ARG A 137 10.67 31.93 6.49
N GLN A 138 9.73 31.12 5.97
CA GLN A 138 8.33 31.02 6.43
C GLN A 138 8.06 29.78 7.29
N ILE A 139 9.05 29.35 8.07
CA ILE A 139 8.97 28.14 8.91
C ILE A 139 8.83 28.54 10.37
N ASP A 140 7.81 28.00 11.03
CA ASP A 140 7.48 28.28 12.43
C ASP A 140 8.45 27.60 13.41
N SER A 141 8.92 26.38 13.08
CA SER A 141 9.93 25.68 13.88
C SER A 141 10.81 24.73 13.06
N PRO A 142 12.16 24.82 13.16
CA PRO A 142 13.09 23.87 12.53
C PRO A 142 12.90 22.39 12.93
N LYS A 143 12.18 22.12 14.04
CA LYS A 143 11.90 20.76 14.53
C LYS A 143 11.00 19.96 13.59
N GLU A 144 10.11 20.62 12.84
CA GLU A 144 9.19 19.97 11.90
C GLU A 144 9.95 19.20 10.82
N LEU A 145 11.00 19.81 10.27
CA LEU A 145 11.88 19.19 9.29
C LEU A 145 12.57 17.92 9.84
N LYS A 146 12.98 17.96 11.11
CA LYS A 146 13.62 16.83 11.81
C LYS A 146 12.63 15.69 12.05
N ASN A 147 11.39 16.01 12.40
CA ASN A 147 10.33 15.05 12.65
C ASN A 147 9.88 14.32 11.37
N VAL A 148 9.70 15.05 10.27
CA VAL A 148 9.36 14.45 8.97
C VAL A 148 10.49 13.56 8.46
N LYS A 149 11.76 13.99 8.58
CA LYS A 149 12.93 13.15 8.24
C LYS A 149 12.97 11.85 9.06
N LYS A 150 12.68 11.90 10.36
CA LYS A 150 12.59 10.71 11.22
C LYS A 150 11.46 9.77 10.78
N THR A 151 10.30 10.33 10.42
CA THR A 151 9.16 9.56 9.92
C THR A 151 9.51 8.84 8.63
N ILE A 152 10.15 9.53 7.67
CA ILE A 152 10.67 8.92 6.43
C ILE A 152 11.65 7.80 6.78
N ALA A 153 12.65 8.06 7.62
CA ALA A 153 13.65 7.03 7.99
C ALA A 153 13.01 5.79 8.63
N ARG A 154 12.02 5.98 9.50
CA ARG A 154 11.24 4.88 10.10
C ARG A 154 10.49 4.07 9.04
N VAL A 155 9.76 4.75 8.15
CA VAL A 155 9.00 4.09 7.07
C VAL A 155 9.94 3.34 6.13
N LYS A 156 11.04 3.95 5.70
CA LYS A 156 12.11 3.32 4.91
C LYS A 156 12.69 2.08 5.57
N THR A 157 12.95 2.16 6.88
CA THR A 157 13.46 1.02 7.67
C THR A 157 12.47 -0.13 7.68
N VAL A 158 11.18 0.17 7.89
CA VAL A 158 10.10 -0.83 7.82
C VAL A 158 9.96 -1.42 6.41
N MET A 159 10.15 -0.61 5.35
CA MET A 159 10.16 -1.10 3.97
C MET A 159 11.34 -2.04 3.71
N ARG A 160 12.54 -1.67 4.17
CA ARG A 160 13.76 -2.50 4.10
C ARG A 160 13.60 -3.82 4.83
N GLN A 161 13.12 -3.81 6.07
CA GLN A 161 12.86 -5.02 6.87
C GLN A 161 11.82 -5.95 6.22
N ARG A 162 10.88 -5.39 5.44
CA ARG A 162 9.86 -6.16 4.69
C ARG A 162 10.32 -6.61 3.30
N GLY A 163 11.60 -6.39 2.94
CA GLY A 163 12.14 -6.76 1.63
C GLY A 163 11.48 -6.01 0.46
N MET A 164 10.86 -4.86 0.74
CA MET A 164 10.28 -3.99 -0.28
C MET A 164 11.37 -3.00 -0.70
N ARG A 165 11.97 -3.21 -1.88
CA ARG A 165 12.98 -2.28 -2.41
C ARG A 165 12.34 -0.91 -2.64
N GLU A 166 12.98 0.15 -2.12
CA GLU A 166 12.77 1.52 -2.58
C GLU A 166 13.06 1.54 -4.09
N ARG A 167 12.10 2.04 -4.86
CA ARG A 167 12.33 2.36 -6.27
C ARG A 167 12.94 3.73 -6.38
#